data_AF-A0A9W5KQW3-F1
#
_entry.id   AF-A0A9W5KQW3-F1
#
_cell.length_a   1.000
_cell.length_b   1.000
_cell.length_c   1.000
_cell.angle_alpha   90.00
_cell.angle_beta   90.00
_cell.angle_gamma   90.00
#
_symmetry.space_group_name_H-M   'P 1'
#
loop_
_entity.id
_entity.type
_entity.pdbx_description
1 polymer ?
#
loop_
_entity_poly.entity_id
_entity_poly.type
_entity_poly.pdbx_seq_one_letter_code
_entity_poly.pdbx_strand_id
1 'polypeptide(L)'
;FQVSVSFASDYYPGVPVIKNLGHMVASIMADVNELRYRRFRRSMPAVPHPVYGKMIWTGSELLNLFHLPNVTGDKNSKTERNILYLDKGENMIPNDLLAEGISIGHVMHPYIKDRLVKIREDFFKNHGYITGKVGSGKSTIAMRLMQSVIDKWLENPNEAGGLSLFDPTEDLAYVAMNRLLKAEKDGKKVDWSKVHFIRFRNTDHPPALNLFHRFPNEDIQTVVESIMEMIKLMIQGQAQQTERLLRAIIGTLLCDKSQIHTILSIPLFISDELFRANVIANLQGPEQKYYSHFWKYEVGSALEDSTQAILNRLDIFRNTLYLKRMYGQTGFSLEIRKWMDEGHLIFYDLAGMGKEDTLLTVGYICNQYHRIAQQRPHGSKLHLGVIDEAH
;
A
#
# COMPACT_ATOMS: atom_id res chain seq x y z
N PHE A 1 6.47 39.29 -47.55
CA PHE A 1 5.19 39.65 -46.93
C PHE A 1 5.10 41.16 -46.81
N GLN A 2 4.00 41.80 -47.20
CA GLN A 2 3.77 43.22 -46.92
C GLN A 2 2.96 43.33 -45.62
N VAL A 3 3.64 43.63 -44.51
CA VAL A 3 2.99 43.82 -43.21
C VAL A 3 2.72 45.31 -43.04
N SER A 4 1.47 45.66 -42.70
CA SER A 4 1.07 47.04 -42.37
C SER A 4 0.67 47.09 -40.91
N VAL A 5 1.35 47.94 -40.13
CA VAL A 5 1.04 48.16 -38.71
C VAL A 5 0.34 49.50 -38.57
N SER A 6 -0.81 49.53 -37.90
CA SER A 6 -1.59 50.74 -37.65
C SER A 6 -1.66 51.01 -36.15
N PHE A 7 -1.46 52.26 -35.74
CA PHE A 7 -1.51 52.69 -34.35
C PHE A 7 -2.77 53.56 -34.11
N ALA A 8 -3.50 53.28 -33.04
CA ALA A 8 -4.65 54.05 -32.58
C ALA A 8 -4.54 54.30 -31.07
N SER A 9 -5.16 55.37 -30.57
CA SER A 9 -5.21 55.70 -29.15
C SER A 9 -6.57 56.30 -28.84
N ASP A 10 -7.19 55.79 -27.78
CA ASP A 10 -8.48 56.27 -27.28
C ASP A 10 -8.31 57.42 -26.26
N TYR A 11 -7.06 57.80 -25.95
CA TYR A 11 -6.71 58.84 -25.00
C TYR A 11 -6.63 60.22 -25.68
N TYR A 12 -7.07 61.29 -25.00
CA TYR A 12 -6.94 62.67 -25.49
C TYR A 12 -6.05 63.54 -24.58
N PRO A 13 -5.04 64.25 -25.12
CA PRO A 13 -4.62 64.30 -26.52
C PRO A 13 -3.66 63.15 -26.88
N GLY A 14 -4.14 62.11 -27.58
CA GLY A 14 -3.33 60.93 -27.97
C GLY A 14 -2.56 61.09 -29.28
N VAL A 15 -2.85 62.13 -30.06
CA VAL A 15 -2.18 62.40 -31.35
C VAL A 15 -0.66 62.58 -31.22
N PRO A 16 -0.12 63.31 -30.22
CA PRO A 16 1.33 63.44 -30.03
C PRO A 16 1.99 62.11 -29.66
N VAL A 17 1.31 61.29 -28.85
CA VAL A 17 1.81 59.99 -28.39
C VAL A 17 1.92 59.01 -29.57
N ILE A 18 0.88 58.91 -30.39
CA ILE A 18 0.90 58.07 -31.61
C ILE A 18 2.03 58.53 -32.56
N LYS A 19 2.24 59.84 -32.69
CA LYS A 19 3.32 60.38 -33.54
C LYS A 19 4.69 59.97 -33.03
N ASN A 20 4.96 60.15 -31.73
CA ASN A 20 6.25 59.78 -31.15
C ASN A 20 6.52 58.29 -31.30
N LEU A 21 5.49 57.46 -31.10
CA LEU A 21 5.58 56.01 -31.23
C LEU A 21 5.86 55.60 -32.69
N GLY A 22 5.19 56.22 -33.65
CA GLY A 22 5.47 56.01 -35.08
C GLY A 22 6.89 56.43 -35.48
N HIS A 23 7.40 57.54 -34.96
CA HIS A 23 8.78 57.99 -35.21
C HIS A 23 9.82 57.05 -34.61
N MET A 24 9.58 56.56 -33.40
CA MET A 24 10.45 55.60 -32.73
C MET A 24 10.54 54.30 -33.53
N VAL A 25 9.40 53.74 -33.94
CA VAL A 25 9.36 52.52 -34.77
C VAL A 25 10.07 52.74 -36.10
N ALA A 26 9.84 53.88 -36.77
CA ALA A 26 10.52 54.20 -38.02
C ALA A 26 12.04 54.32 -37.85
N SER A 27 12.50 54.90 -36.74
CA SER A 27 13.93 55.03 -36.43
C SER A 27 14.58 53.67 -36.18
N ILE A 28 13.95 52.79 -35.39
CA ILE A 28 14.48 51.46 -35.10
C ILE A 28 14.54 50.61 -36.37
N MET A 29 13.55 50.77 -37.27
CA MET A 29 13.44 49.96 -38.47
C MET A 29 14.24 50.49 -39.67
N ALA A 30 14.79 51.70 -39.58
CA ALA A 30 15.64 52.27 -40.63
C ALA A 30 16.91 51.43 -40.86
N ASP A 31 17.44 50.79 -39.82
CA ASP A 31 18.63 49.94 -39.89
C ASP A 31 18.40 48.61 -40.61
N VAL A 32 17.13 48.18 -40.74
CA VAL A 32 16.76 46.86 -41.28
C VAL A 32 16.27 46.95 -42.73
N ASN A 33 16.19 48.15 -43.33
CA ASN A 33 15.90 48.42 -44.75
C ASN A 33 14.60 47.81 -45.35
N GLU A 34 13.72 47.21 -44.55
CA GLU A 34 12.55 46.45 -45.03
C GLU A 34 11.19 47.13 -44.78
N LEU A 35 11.13 48.23 -44.02
CA LEU A 35 9.87 48.89 -43.62
C LEU A 35 9.86 50.38 -43.99
N ARG A 36 9.02 50.75 -44.96
CA ARG A 36 8.76 52.17 -45.31
C ARG A 36 7.55 52.70 -44.54
N TYR A 37 7.79 53.61 -43.59
CA TYR A 37 6.71 54.34 -42.93
C TYR A 37 6.00 55.27 -43.93
N ARG A 38 4.72 55.01 -44.23
CA ARG A 38 3.87 55.89 -45.05
C ARG A 38 2.71 56.42 -44.23
N ARG A 39 2.58 57.75 -44.18
CA ARG A 39 1.50 58.44 -43.47
C ARG A 39 0.27 58.56 -44.38
N PHE A 40 -0.81 57.89 -44.01
CA PHE A 40 -2.12 58.09 -44.65
C PHE A 40 -3.05 58.80 -43.67
N ARG A 41 -3.70 59.88 -44.11
CA ARG A 41 -4.59 60.69 -43.27
C ARG A 41 -5.91 59.97 -42.91
N ARG A 42 -6.20 58.85 -43.58
CA ARG A 42 -7.39 57.98 -43.42
C ARG A 42 -7.03 56.50 -43.63
N SER A 43 -6.03 55.96 -42.90
CA SER A 43 -5.63 54.55 -43.05
C SER A 43 -6.56 53.55 -42.36
N MET A 44 -7.22 53.96 -41.27
CA MET A 44 -8.19 53.11 -40.57
C MET A 44 -9.59 53.42 -41.12
N PRO A 45 -10.22 52.51 -41.88
CA PRO A 45 -11.63 52.64 -42.19
C PRO A 45 -12.41 52.59 -40.87
N ALA A 46 -13.46 53.41 -40.72
CA ALA A 46 -14.26 53.46 -39.51
C ALA A 46 -14.93 52.12 -39.16
N VAL A 47 -14.96 51.19 -40.12
CA VAL A 47 -15.48 49.82 -39.99
C VAL A 47 -14.58 48.89 -40.82
N PRO A 48 -14.12 47.74 -40.30
CA PRO A 48 -13.30 46.80 -41.06
C PRO A 48 -14.08 46.31 -42.30
N HIS A 49 -13.56 46.58 -43.49
CA HIS A 49 -14.06 46.03 -44.75
C HIS A 49 -13.13 44.87 -45.13
N PRO A 50 -13.46 43.60 -44.80
CA PRO A 50 -12.62 42.47 -45.14
C PRO A 50 -12.55 42.34 -46.66
N VAL A 51 -11.37 42.59 -47.22
CA VAL A 51 -11.06 42.28 -48.63
C VAL A 51 -10.66 40.82 -48.68
N TYR A 52 -11.37 40.02 -49.48
CA TYR A 52 -11.09 38.60 -49.67
C TYR A 52 -9.59 38.40 -50.00
N GLY A 53 -8.90 37.58 -49.19
CA GLY A 53 -7.46 37.30 -49.34
C GLY A 53 -6.50 38.12 -48.45
N LYS A 54 -6.98 39.09 -47.66
CA LYS A 54 -6.17 39.73 -46.61
C LYS A 54 -6.69 39.37 -45.23
N MET A 55 -6.05 38.39 -44.58
CA MET A 55 -6.35 38.05 -43.19
C MET A 55 -5.82 39.13 -42.25
N ILE A 56 -6.70 39.66 -41.40
CA ILE A 56 -6.35 40.56 -40.29
C ILE A 56 -6.41 39.72 -39.02
N TRP A 57 -5.31 39.66 -38.28
CA TRP A 57 -5.19 38.90 -37.04
C TRP A 57 -5.06 39.89 -35.89
N THR A 58 -5.80 39.64 -34.82
CA THR A 58 -5.64 40.31 -33.53
C THR A 58 -4.36 39.84 -32.85
N GLY A 59 -3.83 40.63 -31.90
CA GLY A 59 -2.63 40.24 -31.15
C GLY A 59 -2.79 38.89 -30.44
N SER A 60 -3.99 38.59 -29.96
CA SER A 60 -4.36 37.31 -29.34
C SER A 60 -4.31 36.15 -30.33
N GLU A 61 -4.81 36.35 -31.57
CA GLU A 61 -4.77 35.33 -32.62
C GLU A 61 -3.34 35.07 -33.11
N LEU A 62 -2.51 36.12 -33.20
CA LEU A 62 -1.10 35.98 -33.56
C LEU A 62 -0.32 35.19 -32.49
N LEU A 63 -0.61 35.42 -31.20
CA LEU A 63 0.01 34.71 -30.08
C LEU A 63 -0.29 33.20 -30.05
N ASN A 64 -1.37 32.75 -30.68
CA ASN A 64 -1.70 31.33 -30.82
C ASN A 64 -0.93 30.64 -31.95
N LEU A 65 -0.32 31.40 -32.86
CA LEU A 65 0.44 30.84 -33.98
C LEU A 65 1.89 30.51 -33.59
N PHE A 66 2.40 31.19 -32.56
CA PHE A 66 3.78 31.06 -32.10
C PHE A 66 3.88 31.20 -30.58
N HIS A 67 4.07 30.09 -29.89
CA HIS A 67 4.36 30.06 -28.47
C HIS A 67 5.87 29.99 -28.25
N LEU A 68 6.47 31.06 -27.72
CA LEU A 68 7.82 30.97 -27.20
C LEU A 68 7.83 30.00 -26.01
N PRO A 69 8.82 29.08 -25.91
CA PRO A 69 8.90 28.17 -24.78
C PRO A 69 8.94 28.98 -23.49
N ASN A 70 8.13 28.57 -22.51
CA ASN A 70 8.09 29.20 -21.20
C ASN A 70 9.33 28.74 -20.42
N VAL A 71 10.46 29.40 -20.66
CA VAL A 71 11.75 29.10 -20.02
C VAL A 71 11.63 29.45 -18.53
N THR A 72 11.30 28.43 -17.73
CA THR A 72 11.20 28.50 -16.27
C THR A 72 12.53 28.15 -15.58
N GLY A 73 13.59 27.98 -16.38
CA GLY A 73 14.96 27.71 -15.90
C GLY A 73 15.64 28.92 -15.25
N ASP A 74 16.74 28.63 -14.56
CA ASP A 74 17.59 29.60 -13.86
C ASP A 74 17.99 30.76 -14.79
N LYS A 75 17.69 32.01 -14.41
CA LYS A 75 17.86 33.22 -15.26
C LYS A 75 19.30 33.42 -15.77
N ASN A 76 20.26 32.75 -15.14
CA ASN A 76 21.68 32.79 -15.48
C ASN A 76 22.12 31.72 -16.50
N SER A 77 21.30 30.71 -16.79
CA SER A 77 21.59 29.67 -17.77
C SER A 77 20.93 30.00 -19.11
N LYS A 78 21.52 30.93 -19.87
CA LYS A 78 20.97 31.45 -21.15
C LYS A 78 21.04 30.49 -22.35
N THR A 79 21.37 29.22 -22.16
CA THR A 79 21.38 28.23 -23.25
C THR A 79 20.79 26.91 -22.77
N GLU A 80 19.53 26.66 -23.12
CA GLU A 80 19.01 25.30 -23.15
C GLU A 80 19.63 24.58 -24.35
N ARG A 81 20.54 23.64 -24.10
CA ARG A 81 21.29 22.93 -25.16
C ARG A 81 20.40 21.99 -25.98
N ASN A 82 19.29 21.55 -25.39
CA ASN A 82 18.34 20.64 -26.00
C ASN A 82 16.95 21.25 -25.83
N ILE A 83 16.08 21.09 -26.83
CA ILE A 83 14.65 21.40 -26.73
C ILE A 83 13.94 20.05 -26.64
N LEU A 84 13.07 19.86 -25.66
CA LEU A 84 12.19 18.68 -25.64
C LEU A 84 11.22 18.77 -26.80
N TYR A 85 11.39 17.87 -27.76
CA TYR A 85 10.36 17.59 -28.75
C TYR A 85 9.47 16.50 -28.18
N LEU A 86 8.19 16.81 -27.99
CA LEU A 86 7.15 15.84 -27.67
C LEU A 86 6.54 15.35 -28.99
N ASP A 87 6.39 14.04 -29.13
CA ASP A 87 5.71 13.48 -30.28
C ASP A 87 4.22 13.85 -30.29
N LYS A 88 3.60 13.78 -31.47
CA LYS A 88 2.19 14.17 -31.61
C LYS A 88 1.30 13.28 -30.73
N GLY A 89 0.65 13.89 -29.74
CA GLY A 89 -0.21 13.21 -28.77
C GLY A 89 0.44 13.01 -27.39
N GLU A 90 1.73 13.29 -27.26
CA GLU A 90 2.40 13.33 -25.97
C GLU A 90 2.15 14.68 -25.26
N ASN A 91 1.93 14.61 -23.95
CA ASN A 91 1.78 15.77 -23.10
C ASN A 91 2.88 15.76 -22.03
N MET A 92 3.30 16.94 -21.58
CA MET A 92 4.12 17.04 -20.37
C MET A 92 3.37 16.43 -19.18
N ILE A 93 4.13 15.81 -18.27
CA ILE A 93 3.58 15.22 -17.05
C ILE A 93 2.89 16.33 -16.23
N PRO A 94 1.55 16.31 -16.09
CA PRO A 94 0.82 17.33 -15.33
C PRO A 94 1.37 17.45 -13.90
N ASN A 95 1.38 18.64 -13.31
CA ASN A 95 2.00 18.86 -11.98
C ASN A 95 1.29 18.12 -10.84
N ASP A 96 0.01 17.84 -11.00
CA ASP A 96 -0.88 17.14 -10.07
C ASP A 96 -0.78 15.61 -10.16
N LEU A 97 -0.34 15.06 -11.30
CA LEU A 97 -0.24 13.62 -11.51
C LEU A 97 0.76 12.98 -10.52
N LEU A 98 0.30 12.02 -9.72
CA LEU A 98 1.13 11.33 -8.72
C LEU A 98 1.87 12.29 -7.76
N ALA A 99 1.23 13.42 -7.41
CA ALA A 99 1.81 14.44 -6.53
C ALA A 99 1.44 14.27 -5.05
N GLU A 100 0.43 13.45 -4.74
CA GLU A 100 -0.17 13.31 -3.42
C GLU A 100 -0.14 11.86 -2.90
N GLY A 101 -0.01 11.71 -1.57
CA GLY A 101 -0.05 10.42 -0.89
C GLY A 101 1.31 9.93 -0.40
N ILE A 102 1.57 8.63 -0.55
CA ILE A 102 2.77 7.92 -0.09
C ILE A 102 3.83 7.98 -1.17
N SER A 103 5.02 8.49 -0.85
CA SER A 103 6.11 8.60 -1.83
C SER A 103 6.78 7.26 -2.09
N ILE A 104 7.00 6.94 -3.36
CA ILE A 104 7.63 5.68 -3.80
C ILE A 104 8.96 5.89 -4.54
N GLY A 105 9.23 7.12 -5.03
CA GLY A 105 10.43 7.41 -5.80
C GLY A 105 10.43 8.81 -6.38
N HIS A 106 11.24 9.04 -7.40
CA HIS A 106 11.32 10.30 -8.14
C HIS A 106 11.01 10.06 -9.62
N VAL A 107 10.45 11.07 -10.27
CA VAL A 107 10.22 11.08 -11.71
C VAL A 107 11.58 11.12 -12.42
N MET A 108 11.79 10.19 -13.34
CA MET A 108 12.94 10.23 -14.25
C MET A 108 12.58 11.09 -15.46
N HIS A 109 12.91 12.39 -15.40
CA HIS A 109 12.66 13.33 -16.50
C HIS A 109 13.90 14.20 -16.77
N PRO A 110 14.25 14.51 -18.03
CA PRO A 110 15.49 15.24 -18.32
C PRO A 110 15.52 16.68 -17.76
N TYR A 111 14.36 17.29 -17.53
CA TYR A 111 14.23 18.69 -17.07
C TYR A 111 13.55 18.82 -15.70
N ILE A 112 12.68 17.88 -15.35
CA ILE A 112 11.98 17.91 -14.06
C ILE A 112 12.84 17.07 -13.13
N LYS A 113 13.68 17.74 -12.36
CA LYS A 113 14.56 17.11 -11.37
C LYS A 113 13.83 16.99 -10.04
N ASP A 114 14.11 15.91 -9.31
CA ASP A 114 13.71 15.69 -7.93
C ASP A 114 12.20 15.74 -7.63
N ARG A 115 11.34 15.65 -8.65
CA ARG A 115 9.90 15.53 -8.45
C ARG A 115 9.58 14.17 -7.85
N LEU A 116 9.03 14.15 -6.63
CA LEU A 116 8.57 12.93 -5.99
C LEU A 116 7.38 12.33 -6.72
N VAL A 117 7.38 11.01 -6.85
CA VAL A 117 6.23 10.20 -7.25
C VAL A 117 5.54 9.74 -5.97
N LYS A 118 4.28 10.15 -5.80
CA LYS A 118 3.43 9.77 -4.68
C LYS A 118 2.16 9.08 -5.16
N ILE A 119 1.81 7.99 -4.50
CA ILE A 119 0.59 7.23 -4.76
C ILE A 119 -0.42 7.56 -3.66
N ARG A 120 -1.65 7.93 -4.05
CA ARG A 120 -2.73 8.16 -3.11
C ARG A 120 -3.04 6.92 -2.29
N GLU A 121 -3.35 7.13 -1.01
CA GLU A 121 -3.65 6.06 -0.05
C GLU A 121 -4.81 5.14 -0.48
N ASP A 122 -5.78 5.67 -1.22
CA ASP A 122 -6.89 4.90 -1.76
C ASP A 122 -6.46 3.75 -2.68
N PHE A 123 -5.36 3.90 -3.42
CA PHE A 123 -4.87 2.82 -4.28
C PHE A 123 -4.29 1.65 -3.47
N PHE A 124 -3.73 1.92 -2.30
CA PHE A 124 -3.19 0.86 -1.45
C PHE A 124 -4.27 -0.01 -0.81
N LYS A 125 -5.54 0.42 -0.82
CA LYS A 125 -6.69 -0.40 -0.40
C LYS A 125 -6.95 -1.57 -1.34
N ASN A 126 -6.48 -1.50 -2.58
CA ASN A 126 -6.66 -2.55 -3.60
C ASN A 126 -5.52 -3.57 -3.65
N HIS A 127 -4.59 -3.51 -2.69
CA HIS A 127 -3.34 -4.27 -2.67
C HIS A 127 -2.41 -3.93 -3.87
N GLY A 128 -1.20 -4.47 -3.84
CA GLY A 128 -0.20 -4.28 -4.90
C GLY A 128 0.98 -5.20 -4.70
N TYR A 129 1.82 -5.33 -5.74
CA TYR A 129 3.04 -6.13 -5.71
C TYR A 129 4.20 -5.38 -6.37
N ILE A 130 5.40 -5.60 -5.86
CA ILE A 130 6.65 -5.10 -6.44
C ILE A 130 7.37 -6.30 -7.05
N THR A 131 7.53 -6.31 -8.37
CA THR A 131 8.19 -7.41 -9.09
C THR A 131 9.47 -6.95 -9.77
N GLY A 132 10.43 -7.86 -9.94
CA GLY A 132 11.74 -7.58 -10.54
C GLY A 132 12.80 -8.62 -10.17
N LYS A 133 13.88 -8.68 -10.95
CA LYS A 133 15.02 -9.58 -10.72
C LYS A 133 15.79 -9.19 -9.43
N VAL A 134 16.62 -10.09 -8.91
CA VAL A 134 17.55 -9.73 -7.82
C VAL A 134 18.45 -8.58 -8.28
N GLY A 135 18.67 -7.59 -7.41
CA GLY A 135 19.44 -6.38 -7.74
C GLY A 135 18.68 -5.31 -8.53
N SER A 136 17.39 -5.50 -8.86
CA SER A 136 16.61 -4.50 -9.61
C SER A 136 16.09 -3.33 -8.75
N GLY A 137 16.43 -3.27 -7.46
CA GLY A 137 16.01 -2.20 -6.55
C GLY A 137 14.62 -2.36 -5.91
N LYS A 138 14.06 -3.59 -5.85
CA LYS A 138 12.76 -3.85 -5.19
C LYS A 138 12.73 -3.37 -3.74
N SER A 139 13.74 -3.77 -2.96
CA SER A 139 13.88 -3.36 -1.56
C SER A 139 14.03 -1.85 -1.42
N THR A 140 14.64 -1.16 -2.41
CA THR A 140 14.72 0.31 -2.43
C THR A 140 13.36 0.97 -2.53
N ILE A 141 12.46 0.43 -3.35
CA ILE A 141 11.07 0.92 -3.48
C ILE A 141 10.31 0.65 -2.17
N ALA A 142 10.40 -0.56 -1.63
CA ALA A 142 9.76 -0.93 -0.37
C ALA A 142 10.24 -0.04 0.78
N MET A 143 11.55 0.19 0.90
CA MET A 143 12.13 1.13 1.85
C MET A 143 11.56 2.53 1.65
N ARG A 144 11.52 3.06 0.42
CA ARG A 144 11.02 4.43 0.19
C ARG A 144 9.55 4.58 0.58
N LEU A 145 8.73 3.58 0.30
CA LEU A 145 7.33 3.51 0.73
C LEU A 145 7.24 3.53 2.26
N MET A 146 7.95 2.63 2.94
CA MET A 146 7.93 2.56 4.41
C MET A 146 8.41 3.85 5.05
N GLN A 147 9.46 4.46 4.50
CA GLN A 147 9.96 5.76 4.93
C GLN A 147 8.88 6.83 4.84
N SER A 148 8.16 6.91 3.73
CA SER A 148 7.07 7.87 3.58
C SER A 148 5.92 7.64 4.56
N VAL A 149 5.66 6.39 4.94
CA VAL A 149 4.62 6.05 5.93
C VAL A 149 5.09 6.45 7.33
N ILE A 150 6.34 6.14 7.70
CA ILE A 150 6.93 6.51 8.98
C ILE A 150 7.02 8.04 9.12
N ASP A 151 7.42 8.75 8.07
CA ASP A 151 7.50 10.22 8.10
C ASP A 151 6.12 10.84 8.36
N LYS A 152 5.07 10.36 7.68
CA LYS A 152 3.67 10.75 7.95
C LYS A 152 3.23 10.40 9.37
N TRP A 153 3.62 9.23 9.85
CA TRP A 153 3.30 8.75 11.19
C TRP A 153 3.94 9.62 12.28
N LEU A 154 5.19 10.06 12.06
CA LEU A 154 5.89 10.98 12.96
C LEU A 154 5.33 12.40 12.92
N GLU A 155 4.84 12.86 11.76
CA GLU A 155 4.23 14.18 11.60
C GLU A 155 2.83 14.24 12.23
N ASN A 156 2.02 13.21 12.04
CA ASN A 156 0.61 13.17 12.48
C ASN A 156 0.26 11.84 13.19
N PRO A 157 0.84 11.52 14.35
CA PRO A 157 0.70 10.21 15.01
C PRO A 157 -0.72 9.86 15.46
N ASN A 158 -1.62 10.85 15.53
CA ASN A 158 -3.02 10.64 15.87
C ASN A 158 -3.90 10.32 14.67
N GLU A 159 -3.53 10.76 13.47
CA GLU A 159 -4.33 10.62 12.24
C GLU A 159 -3.74 9.57 11.30
N ALA A 160 -2.41 9.43 11.29
CA ALA A 160 -1.70 8.53 10.40
C ALA A 160 -2.09 7.07 10.61
N GLY A 161 -2.12 6.36 9.48
CA GLY A 161 -2.27 4.92 9.42
C GLY A 161 -1.10 4.15 10.00
N GLY A 162 -1.33 2.85 10.25
CA GLY A 162 -0.31 1.93 10.72
C GLY A 162 0.40 1.16 9.60
N LEU A 163 1.44 0.41 9.97
CA LEU A 163 2.23 -0.43 9.07
C LEU A 163 2.59 -1.73 9.80
N SER A 164 2.43 -2.87 9.14
CA SER A 164 2.98 -4.15 9.55
C SER A 164 3.95 -4.65 8.50
N LEU A 165 5.20 -4.87 8.89
CA LEU A 165 6.24 -5.43 8.04
C LEU A 165 6.50 -6.89 8.41
N PHE A 166 6.49 -7.77 7.42
CA PHE A 166 6.93 -9.15 7.51
C PHE A 166 8.28 -9.27 6.79
N ASP A 167 9.35 -9.37 7.58
CA ASP A 167 10.73 -9.29 7.09
C ASP A 167 11.51 -10.58 7.42
N PRO A 168 11.95 -11.35 6.41
CA PRO A 168 12.76 -12.55 6.61
C PRO A 168 14.24 -12.26 6.94
N THR A 169 14.79 -11.09 6.61
CA THR A 169 16.22 -10.77 6.81
C THR A 169 16.49 -9.80 7.96
N GLU A 170 15.45 -9.22 8.58
CA GLU A 170 15.48 -8.18 9.62
C GLU A 170 16.02 -6.81 9.16
N ASP A 171 16.62 -6.72 7.97
CA ASP A 171 17.29 -5.51 7.48
C ASP A 171 16.33 -4.32 7.39
N LEU A 172 15.14 -4.54 6.85
CA LEU A 172 14.15 -3.48 6.65
C LEU A 172 13.56 -3.03 7.99
N ALA A 173 13.32 -3.98 8.90
CA ALA A 173 12.87 -3.68 10.26
C ALA A 173 13.89 -2.84 11.03
N TYR A 174 15.19 -3.19 10.97
CA TYR A 174 16.24 -2.40 11.63
C TYR A 174 16.40 -1.01 11.02
N VAL A 175 16.29 -0.86 9.71
CA VAL A 175 16.32 0.45 9.05
C VAL A 175 15.17 1.34 9.55
N ALA A 176 13.97 0.79 9.69
CA ALA A 176 12.82 1.51 10.23
C ALA A 176 13.02 1.91 11.71
N MET A 177 13.50 0.99 12.55
CA MET A 177 13.80 1.26 13.96
C MET A 177 14.89 2.33 14.14
N ASN A 178 15.98 2.24 13.38
CA ASN A 178 17.05 3.24 13.40
C ASN A 178 16.55 4.63 12.99
N ARG A 179 15.60 4.71 12.06
CA ARG A 179 14.94 5.98 11.70
C ARG A 179 14.10 6.55 12.83
N LEU A 180 13.32 5.74 13.52
CA LEU A 180 12.53 6.19 14.67
C LEU A 180 13.45 6.73 15.78
N LEU A 181 14.52 6.00 16.11
CA LEU A 181 15.54 6.46 17.07
C LEU A 181 16.22 7.76 16.63
N LYS A 182 16.53 7.89 15.33
CA LYS A 182 17.11 9.11 14.76
C LYS A 182 16.14 10.29 14.85
N ALA A 183 14.87 10.08 14.54
CA ALA A 183 13.82 11.10 14.66
C ALA A 183 13.68 11.59 16.10
N GLU A 184 13.71 10.68 17.07
CA GLU A 184 13.71 11.01 18.50
C GLU A 184 14.94 11.84 18.89
N LYS A 185 16.14 11.42 18.46
CA LYS A 185 17.39 12.17 18.68
C LYS A 185 17.35 13.57 18.08
N ASP A 186 16.66 13.73 16.96
CA ASP A 186 16.48 15.02 16.27
C ASP A 186 15.33 15.86 16.87
N GLY A 187 14.74 15.43 17.98
CA GLY A 187 13.75 16.18 18.76
C GLY A 187 12.30 15.92 18.39
N LYS A 188 12.00 14.95 17.51
CA LYS A 188 10.62 14.53 17.22
C LYS A 188 10.11 13.63 18.35
N LYS A 189 8.83 13.74 18.69
CA LYS A 189 8.19 12.85 19.67
C LYS A 189 7.84 11.52 18.99
N VAL A 190 8.42 10.43 19.48
CA VAL A 190 8.08 9.05 19.05
C VAL A 190 7.24 8.39 20.13
N ASP A 191 6.04 7.93 19.78
CA ASP A 191 5.20 7.15 20.70
C ASP A 191 5.60 5.67 20.64
N TRP A 192 6.60 5.28 21.44
CA TRP A 192 7.09 3.91 21.49
C TRP A 192 6.05 2.89 21.95
N SER A 193 4.94 3.31 22.59
CA SER A 193 3.85 2.39 22.95
C SER A 193 3.10 1.84 21.72
N LYS A 194 3.26 2.52 20.58
CA LYS A 194 2.68 2.15 19.28
C LYS A 194 3.69 1.47 18.35
N VAL A 195 4.90 1.17 18.81
CA VAL A 195 5.96 0.51 18.02
C VAL A 195 6.22 -0.88 18.59
N HIS A 196 6.01 -1.91 17.77
CA HIS A 196 6.05 -3.31 18.18
C HIS A 196 7.09 -4.06 17.37
N PHE A 197 8.05 -4.70 18.03
CA PHE A 197 9.01 -5.61 17.39
C PHE A 197 8.77 -7.03 17.90
N ILE A 198 8.28 -7.90 17.05
CA ILE A 198 7.75 -9.22 17.43
C ILE A 198 8.64 -10.30 16.82
N ARG A 199 9.36 -11.02 17.68
CA ARG A 199 10.17 -12.19 17.30
C ARG A 199 9.39 -13.48 17.49
N PHE A 200 9.50 -14.40 16.54
CA PHE A 200 8.89 -15.73 16.65
C PHE A 200 9.88 -16.81 17.10
N ARG A 201 11.09 -16.81 16.52
CA ARG A 201 12.09 -17.86 16.74
C ARG A 201 13.11 -17.50 17.80
N ASN A 202 13.82 -16.39 17.61
CA ASN A 202 14.96 -15.97 18.43
C ASN A 202 14.50 -15.19 19.67
N THR A 203 13.67 -15.81 20.51
CA THR A 203 13.12 -15.19 21.72
C THR A 203 12.78 -16.21 22.81
N ASP A 204 12.96 -15.81 24.07
CA ASP A 204 12.49 -16.56 25.23
C ASP A 204 10.99 -16.42 25.47
N HIS A 205 10.36 -15.42 24.86
CA HIS A 205 8.94 -15.10 25.02
C HIS A 205 8.27 -14.98 23.64
N PRO A 206 8.12 -16.08 22.89
CA PRO A 206 7.41 -16.05 21.61
C PRO A 206 5.93 -15.74 21.84
N PRO A 207 5.29 -14.97 20.93
CA PRO A 207 3.88 -14.62 21.07
C PRO A 207 3.01 -15.88 21.06
N ALA A 208 1.98 -15.89 21.89
CA ALA A 208 0.95 -16.92 21.84
C ALA A 208 0.10 -16.71 20.58
N LEU A 209 0.05 -17.72 19.70
CA LEU A 209 -0.74 -17.70 18.47
C LEU A 209 -1.69 -18.89 18.46
N ASN A 210 -2.54 -19.03 19.49
CA ASN A 210 -3.49 -20.12 19.51
C ASN A 210 -4.41 -20.06 18.28
N LEU A 211 -4.33 -21.08 17.41
CA LEU A 211 -5.19 -21.19 16.23
C LEU A 211 -6.66 -21.35 16.60
N PHE A 212 -6.93 -21.88 17.80
CA PHE A 212 -8.28 -22.09 18.31
C PHE A 212 -8.80 -20.88 19.08
N HIS A 213 -8.06 -19.76 19.07
CA HIS A 213 -8.52 -18.54 19.69
C HIS A 213 -9.77 -18.03 18.95
N ARG A 214 -10.84 -17.85 19.72
CA ARG A 214 -12.11 -17.31 19.23
C ARG A 214 -12.27 -15.89 19.73
N PHE A 215 -12.34 -14.92 18.82
CA PHE A 215 -12.57 -13.54 19.17
C PHE A 215 -14.03 -13.32 19.64
N PRO A 216 -14.31 -12.21 20.36
CA PRO A 216 -15.69 -11.86 20.72
C PRO A 216 -16.58 -11.78 19.47
N ASN A 217 -17.79 -12.33 19.56
CA ASN A 217 -18.80 -12.38 18.50
C ASN A 217 -18.48 -13.30 17.31
N GLU A 218 -17.40 -14.07 17.38
CA GLU A 218 -17.09 -15.09 16.39
C GLU A 218 -17.79 -16.40 16.74
N ASP A 219 -18.46 -17.01 15.76
CA ASP A 219 -19.02 -18.36 15.92
C ASP A 219 -17.96 -19.45 15.76
N ILE A 220 -18.27 -20.67 16.20
CA ILE A 220 -17.32 -21.78 16.18
C ILE A 220 -16.99 -22.18 14.73
N GLN A 221 -17.98 -22.12 13.85
CA GLN A 221 -17.81 -22.55 12.46
C GLN A 221 -16.84 -21.65 11.69
N THR A 222 -16.85 -20.35 11.95
CA THR A 222 -15.91 -19.38 11.36
C THR A 222 -14.47 -19.69 11.76
N VAL A 223 -14.23 -20.04 13.04
CA VAL A 223 -12.91 -20.45 13.53
C VAL A 223 -12.47 -21.75 12.85
N VAL A 224 -13.36 -22.75 12.78
CA VAL A 224 -13.11 -24.03 12.11
C VAL A 224 -12.73 -23.80 10.65
N GLU A 225 -13.49 -23.00 9.92
CA GLU A 225 -13.23 -22.71 8.50
C GLU A 225 -11.88 -22.01 8.30
N SER A 226 -11.57 -21.01 9.13
CA SER A 226 -10.29 -20.30 9.09
C SER A 226 -9.09 -21.25 9.31
N ILE A 227 -9.17 -22.15 10.29
CA ILE A 227 -8.13 -23.16 10.54
C ILE A 227 -8.03 -24.13 9.36
N MET A 228 -9.15 -24.57 8.80
CA MET A 228 -9.16 -25.51 7.69
C MET A 228 -8.60 -24.93 6.40
N GLU A 229 -8.89 -23.65 6.11
CA GLU A 229 -8.28 -22.92 4.99
C GLU A 229 -6.75 -22.86 5.15
N MET A 230 -6.29 -22.52 6.35
CA MET A 230 -4.86 -22.49 6.66
C MET A 230 -4.19 -23.86 6.48
N ILE A 231 -4.81 -24.94 6.96
CA ILE A 231 -4.28 -26.31 6.79
C ILE A 231 -4.29 -26.73 5.31
N LYS A 232 -5.29 -26.32 4.53
CA LYS A 232 -5.37 -26.58 3.08
C LYS A 232 -4.26 -25.90 2.29
N LEU A 233 -3.88 -24.67 2.66
CA LEU A 233 -2.77 -23.97 2.02
C LEU A 233 -1.44 -24.71 2.20
N MET A 234 -1.27 -25.38 3.34
CA MET A 234 -0.04 -26.11 3.67
C MET A 234 0.03 -27.50 3.03
N ILE A 235 -1.09 -28.20 2.88
CA ILE A 235 -1.12 -29.61 2.46
C ILE A 235 -2.16 -29.81 1.33
N GLN A 236 -1.66 -29.99 0.11
CA GLN A 236 -2.46 -30.26 -1.10
C GLN A 236 -2.92 -31.73 -1.19
N GLY A 237 -4.03 -32.00 -1.90
CA GLY A 237 -4.45 -33.36 -2.27
C GLY A 237 -5.24 -34.14 -1.21
N GLN A 238 -6.18 -33.48 -0.51
CA GLN A 238 -6.84 -34.04 0.66
C GLN A 238 -7.96 -35.05 0.33
N ALA A 239 -7.98 -36.19 1.02
CA ALA A 239 -9.14 -37.07 1.07
C ALA A 239 -10.28 -36.41 1.86
N GLN A 240 -11.48 -36.37 1.26
CA GLN A 240 -12.67 -35.72 1.83
C GLN A 240 -13.03 -36.22 3.23
N GLN A 241 -12.81 -37.51 3.50
CA GLN A 241 -13.07 -38.12 4.80
C GLN A 241 -12.15 -37.56 5.90
N THR A 242 -10.85 -37.42 5.62
CA THR A 242 -9.87 -36.86 6.56
C THR A 242 -10.17 -35.39 6.85
N GLU A 243 -10.59 -34.62 5.84
CA GLU A 243 -11.01 -33.22 6.03
C GLU A 243 -12.25 -33.12 6.92
N ARG A 244 -13.26 -33.96 6.69
CA ARG A 244 -14.48 -34.00 7.51
C ARG A 244 -14.16 -34.38 8.96
N LEU A 245 -13.30 -35.38 9.17
CA LEU A 245 -12.90 -35.79 10.51
C LEU A 245 -12.12 -34.69 11.23
N LEU A 246 -11.15 -34.05 10.56
CA LEU A 246 -10.38 -32.95 11.15
C LEU A 246 -11.28 -31.78 11.55
N ARG A 247 -12.23 -31.40 10.69
CA ARG A 247 -13.27 -30.40 11.03
C ARG A 247 -14.06 -30.78 12.27
N ALA A 248 -14.50 -32.04 12.35
CA ALA A 248 -15.25 -32.51 13.51
C ALA A 248 -14.41 -32.46 14.79
N ILE A 249 -13.13 -32.85 14.74
CA ILE A 249 -12.23 -32.79 15.90
C ILE A 249 -12.03 -31.34 16.36
N ILE A 250 -11.68 -30.42 15.45
CA ILE A 250 -11.45 -29.00 15.78
C ILE A 250 -12.73 -28.40 16.39
N GLY A 251 -13.88 -28.61 15.76
CA GLY A 251 -15.16 -28.11 16.26
C GLY A 251 -15.56 -28.69 17.62
N THR A 252 -15.27 -29.97 17.86
CA THR A 252 -15.49 -30.62 19.16
C THR A 252 -14.62 -30.00 20.24
N LEU A 253 -13.33 -29.79 19.96
CA LEU A 253 -12.40 -29.14 20.89
C LEU A 253 -12.81 -27.68 21.18
N LEU A 254 -13.35 -26.96 20.20
CA LEU A 254 -13.87 -25.59 20.41
C LEU A 254 -15.17 -25.55 21.24
N CYS A 255 -15.94 -26.64 21.25
CA CYS A 255 -17.16 -26.78 22.04
C CYS A 255 -16.92 -27.21 23.49
N ASP A 256 -15.74 -27.72 23.82
CA ASP A 256 -15.38 -28.07 25.20
C ASP A 256 -15.25 -26.80 26.04
N LYS A 257 -15.95 -26.77 27.18
CA LYS A 257 -15.89 -25.67 28.15
C LYS A 257 -15.09 -26.01 29.39
N SER A 258 -14.65 -27.26 29.55
CA SER A 258 -13.82 -27.67 30.68
C SER A 258 -12.42 -27.07 30.64
N GLN A 259 -11.91 -26.79 29.44
CA GLN A 259 -10.57 -26.23 29.23
C GLN A 259 -10.45 -25.48 27.90
N ILE A 260 -9.38 -24.69 27.76
CA ILE A 260 -9.02 -24.06 26.49
C ILE A 260 -8.05 -24.97 25.74
N HIS A 261 -8.41 -25.32 24.52
CA HIS A 261 -7.62 -26.18 23.66
C HIS A 261 -6.68 -25.40 22.74
N THR A 262 -5.70 -26.11 22.21
CA THR A 262 -4.78 -25.63 21.17
C THR A 262 -4.69 -26.67 20.06
N ILE A 263 -3.98 -26.34 18.97
CA ILE A 263 -3.76 -27.28 17.87
C ILE A 263 -3.10 -28.59 18.34
N LEU A 264 -2.32 -28.54 19.43
CA LEU A 264 -1.66 -29.70 20.04
C LEU A 264 -2.64 -30.62 20.80
N SER A 265 -3.89 -30.20 21.01
CA SER A 265 -4.94 -31.07 21.55
C SER A 265 -5.48 -32.07 20.52
N ILE A 266 -5.30 -31.83 19.21
CA ILE A 266 -5.82 -32.76 18.19
C ILE A 266 -5.15 -34.14 18.28
N PRO A 267 -3.80 -34.26 18.33
CA PRO A 267 -3.16 -35.56 18.51
C PRO A 267 -3.64 -36.28 19.78
N LEU A 268 -3.79 -35.56 20.90
CA LEU A 268 -4.30 -36.11 22.15
C LEU A 268 -5.73 -36.64 22.00
N PHE A 269 -6.61 -35.88 21.34
CA PHE A 269 -7.99 -36.30 21.07
C PHE A 269 -8.06 -37.58 20.23
N ILE A 270 -7.11 -37.77 19.31
CA ILE A 270 -7.05 -38.98 18.47
C ILE A 270 -6.51 -40.18 19.27
N SER A 271 -5.40 -40.00 20.00
CA SER A 271 -4.68 -41.10 20.63
C SER A 271 -5.14 -41.48 22.04
N ASP A 272 -5.69 -40.54 22.80
CA ASP A 272 -6.10 -40.74 24.20
C ASP A 272 -7.63 -40.83 24.29
N GLU A 273 -8.13 -42.05 24.52
CA GLU A 273 -9.56 -42.32 24.62
C GLU A 273 -10.21 -41.67 25.83
N LEU A 274 -9.50 -41.56 26.95
CA LEU A 274 -10.01 -40.94 28.18
C LEU A 274 -10.13 -39.44 28.00
N PHE A 275 -9.12 -38.80 27.42
CA PHE A 275 -9.17 -37.39 27.06
C PHE A 275 -10.33 -37.12 26.10
N ARG A 276 -10.47 -37.92 25.04
CA ARG A 276 -11.58 -37.81 24.08
C ARG A 276 -12.94 -37.95 24.76
N ALA A 277 -13.13 -38.95 25.62
CA ALA A 277 -14.38 -39.16 26.34
C ALA A 277 -14.73 -37.96 27.23
N ASN A 278 -13.74 -37.40 27.94
CA ASN A 278 -13.92 -36.23 28.79
C ASN A 278 -14.32 -34.98 27.98
N VAL A 279 -13.66 -34.74 26.83
CA VAL A 279 -14.01 -33.63 25.93
C VAL A 279 -15.46 -33.77 25.44
N ILE A 280 -15.84 -34.96 24.97
CA ILE A 280 -17.20 -35.22 24.44
C ILE A 280 -18.27 -35.07 25.54
N ALA A 281 -17.96 -35.43 26.78
CA ALA A 281 -18.88 -35.27 27.91
C ALA A 281 -19.11 -33.80 28.31
N ASN A 282 -18.14 -32.92 28.02
CA ASN A 282 -18.16 -31.50 28.41
C ASN A 282 -18.54 -30.53 27.28
N LEU A 283 -19.05 -31.04 26.15
CA LEU A 283 -19.50 -30.21 25.04
C LEU A 283 -20.65 -29.29 25.47
N GLN A 284 -20.60 -28.03 25.05
CA GLN A 284 -21.65 -27.04 25.27
C GLN A 284 -21.86 -26.16 24.04
N GLY A 285 -22.93 -25.37 24.04
CA GLY A 285 -23.25 -24.43 22.97
C GLY A 285 -24.22 -24.99 21.92
N PRO A 286 -24.60 -24.17 20.94
CA PRO A 286 -25.61 -24.55 19.95
C PRO A 286 -25.20 -25.74 19.08
N GLU A 287 -23.90 -25.92 18.85
CA GLU A 287 -23.33 -26.98 18.03
C GLU A 287 -23.11 -28.31 18.79
N GLN A 288 -23.33 -28.34 20.12
CA GLN A 288 -23.12 -29.53 20.95
C GLN A 288 -23.81 -30.77 20.37
N LYS A 289 -25.10 -30.65 20.01
CA LYS A 289 -25.89 -31.77 19.47
C LYS A 289 -25.29 -32.34 18.19
N TYR A 290 -24.75 -31.46 17.33
CA TYR A 290 -24.13 -31.85 16.07
C TYR A 290 -22.88 -32.71 16.33
N TYR A 291 -21.95 -32.23 17.17
CA TYR A 291 -20.72 -32.97 17.44
C TYR A 291 -20.99 -34.26 18.25
N SER A 292 -21.90 -34.23 19.24
CA SER A 292 -22.30 -35.46 19.95
C SER A 292 -22.92 -36.50 19.02
N HIS A 293 -23.74 -36.08 18.05
CA HIS A 293 -24.31 -36.98 17.04
C HIS A 293 -23.21 -37.57 16.14
N PHE A 294 -22.30 -36.73 15.65
CA PHE A 294 -21.18 -37.16 14.81
C PHE A 294 -20.36 -38.28 15.47
N TRP A 295 -19.95 -38.09 16.72
CA TRP A 295 -19.13 -39.09 17.44
C TRP A 295 -19.89 -40.36 17.79
N LYS A 296 -21.22 -40.29 17.96
CA LYS A 296 -22.04 -41.46 18.31
C LYS A 296 -22.46 -42.29 17.10
N TYR A 297 -22.70 -41.65 15.96
CA TYR A 297 -23.38 -42.30 14.83
C TYR A 297 -22.63 -42.21 13.49
N GLU A 298 -21.76 -41.22 13.31
CA GLU A 298 -21.15 -40.94 11.99
C GLU A 298 -19.66 -41.29 11.90
N VAL A 299 -18.94 -41.31 13.03
CA VAL A 299 -17.48 -41.52 13.04
C VAL A 299 -17.08 -42.88 12.45
N GLY A 300 -17.79 -43.97 12.78
CA GLY A 300 -17.49 -45.32 12.28
C GLY A 300 -15.99 -45.68 12.40
N SER A 301 -15.43 -46.29 11.35
CA SER A 301 -13.98 -46.55 11.21
C SER A 301 -13.16 -45.33 10.78
N ALA A 302 -13.80 -44.19 10.47
CA ALA A 302 -13.13 -43.05 9.86
C ALA A 302 -12.00 -42.48 10.73
N LEU A 303 -12.13 -42.59 12.05
CA LEU A 303 -11.09 -42.18 12.99
C LEU A 303 -9.81 -43.01 12.79
N GLU A 304 -9.92 -44.34 12.77
CA GLU A 304 -8.78 -45.24 12.56
C GLU A 304 -8.18 -45.04 11.16
N ASP A 305 -9.02 -44.98 10.13
CA ASP A 305 -8.62 -44.83 8.73
C ASP A 305 -7.85 -43.53 8.45
N SER A 306 -8.17 -42.44 9.16
CA SER A 306 -7.59 -41.12 8.94
C SER A 306 -6.58 -40.67 10.01
N THR A 307 -6.34 -41.46 11.06
CA THR A 307 -5.47 -41.07 12.19
C THR A 307 -4.07 -40.69 11.72
N GLN A 308 -3.38 -41.57 11.00
CA GLN A 308 -2.00 -41.31 10.56
C GLN A 308 -1.94 -40.11 9.60
N ALA A 309 -2.95 -39.97 8.73
CA ALA A 309 -3.04 -38.86 7.79
C ALA A 309 -3.20 -37.52 8.52
N ILE A 310 -3.97 -37.44 9.61
CA ILE A 310 -4.11 -36.23 10.41
C ILE A 310 -2.83 -35.94 11.20
N LEU A 311 -2.23 -36.95 11.85
CA LEU A 311 -1.01 -36.76 12.64
C LEU A 311 0.14 -36.22 11.79
N ASN A 312 0.39 -36.79 10.61
CA ASN A 312 1.41 -36.32 9.68
C ASN A 312 1.21 -34.85 9.27
N ARG A 313 -0.05 -34.39 9.17
CA ARG A 313 -0.38 -32.99 8.82
C ARG A 313 -0.09 -32.02 9.96
N LEU A 314 -0.16 -32.49 11.20
CA LEU A 314 0.04 -31.67 12.39
C LEU A 314 1.49 -31.69 12.88
N ASP A 315 2.34 -32.52 12.30
CA ASP A 315 3.75 -32.62 12.69
C ASP A 315 4.48 -31.28 12.51
N ILE A 316 4.08 -30.42 11.58
CA ILE A 316 4.64 -29.05 11.47
C ILE A 316 4.57 -28.29 12.81
N PHE A 317 3.46 -28.40 13.53
CA PHE A 317 3.27 -27.75 14.84
C PHE A 317 4.07 -28.44 15.97
N ARG A 318 4.61 -29.64 15.72
CA ARG A 318 5.32 -30.48 16.69
C ARG A 318 6.80 -30.69 16.36
N ASN A 319 7.28 -30.26 15.20
CA ASN A 319 8.64 -30.55 14.78
C ASN A 319 9.66 -29.58 15.39
N THR A 320 9.29 -28.31 15.55
CA THR A 320 10.22 -27.28 16.06
C THR A 320 9.75 -26.71 17.40
N LEU A 321 10.71 -26.41 18.28
CA LEU A 321 10.42 -25.91 19.63
C LEU A 321 9.67 -24.57 19.60
N TYR A 322 10.03 -23.66 18.69
CA TYR A 322 9.39 -22.34 18.63
C TYR A 322 7.94 -22.41 18.17
N LEU A 323 7.60 -23.27 17.19
CA LEU A 323 6.20 -23.46 16.78
C LEU A 323 5.38 -24.08 17.92
N LYS A 324 5.92 -25.07 18.64
CA LYS A 324 5.25 -25.61 19.85
C LYS A 324 4.99 -24.52 20.88
N ARG A 325 5.98 -23.65 21.12
CA ARG A 325 5.84 -22.55 22.07
C ARG A 325 4.80 -21.54 21.58
N MET A 326 4.73 -21.22 20.29
CA MET A 326 3.74 -20.26 19.76
C MET A 326 2.32 -20.83 19.75
N TYR A 327 2.13 -22.00 19.15
CA TYR A 327 0.82 -22.60 18.87
C TYR A 327 0.30 -23.50 19.99
N GLY A 328 1.15 -23.87 20.95
CA GLY A 328 0.78 -24.66 22.13
C GLY A 328 0.34 -23.82 23.33
N GLN A 329 0.43 -22.49 23.24
CA GLN A 329 -0.11 -21.58 24.25
C GLN A 329 -1.63 -21.41 24.06
N THR A 330 -2.38 -21.24 25.15
CA THR A 330 -3.85 -21.09 25.13
C THR A 330 -4.31 -19.69 24.73
N GLY A 331 -3.46 -18.68 24.89
CA GLY A 331 -3.77 -17.28 24.59
C GLY A 331 -3.51 -16.86 23.12
N PHE A 332 -3.89 -15.63 22.82
CA PHE A 332 -3.55 -14.95 21.57
C PHE A 332 -2.95 -13.57 21.89
N SER A 333 -1.71 -13.33 21.50
CA SER A 333 -0.94 -12.16 21.95
C SER A 333 -1.07 -10.92 21.05
N LEU A 334 -1.62 -11.05 19.84
CA LEU A 334 -1.61 -9.95 18.87
C LEU A 334 -2.87 -9.07 19.02
N GLU A 335 -2.70 -7.79 19.36
CA GLU A 335 -3.82 -6.84 19.45
C GLU A 335 -4.15 -6.18 18.09
N ILE A 336 -4.28 -6.99 17.03
CA ILE A 336 -4.36 -6.51 15.63
C ILE A 336 -5.44 -5.44 15.44
N ARG A 337 -6.63 -5.62 16.02
CA ARG A 337 -7.72 -4.64 15.93
C ARG A 337 -7.31 -3.27 16.45
N LYS A 338 -6.71 -3.24 17.64
CA LYS A 338 -6.21 -2.03 18.28
C LYS A 338 -5.11 -1.40 17.43
N TRP A 339 -4.14 -2.20 16.98
CA TRP A 339 -3.02 -1.74 16.17
C TRP A 339 -3.47 -1.06 14.88
N MET A 340 -4.47 -1.61 14.21
CA MET A 340 -5.03 -1.03 12.99
C MET A 340 -5.82 0.27 13.26
N ASP A 341 -6.60 0.31 14.33
CA ASP A 341 -7.45 1.47 14.67
C ASP A 341 -6.64 2.65 15.23
N GLU A 342 -5.62 2.36 16.04
CA GLU A 342 -4.78 3.37 16.69
C GLU A 342 -3.59 3.80 15.81
N GLY A 343 -3.30 3.05 14.73
CA GLY A 343 -2.23 3.33 13.77
C GLY A 343 -0.85 2.95 14.33
N HIS A 344 -0.61 1.67 14.58
CA HIS A 344 0.64 1.17 15.13
C HIS A 344 1.65 0.78 14.04
N LEU A 345 2.93 0.77 14.39
CA LEU A 345 4.01 0.20 13.58
C LEU A 345 4.40 -1.16 14.16
N ILE A 346 4.29 -2.22 13.36
CA ILE A 346 4.60 -3.59 13.75
C ILE A 346 5.69 -4.13 12.83
N PHE A 347 6.73 -4.67 13.43
CA PHE A 347 7.83 -5.33 12.74
C PHE A 347 7.85 -6.80 13.19
N TYR A 348 7.44 -7.68 12.29
CA TYR A 348 7.49 -9.13 12.50
C TYR A 348 8.83 -9.67 12.00
N ASP A 349 9.64 -10.13 12.93
CA ASP A 349 10.93 -10.75 12.69
C ASP A 349 10.74 -12.26 12.42
N LEU A 350 10.99 -12.63 11.16
CA LEU A 350 10.86 -13.99 10.64
C LEU A 350 12.23 -14.69 10.48
N ALA A 351 13.32 -14.09 10.95
CA ALA A 351 14.65 -14.62 10.69
C ALA A 351 14.87 -16.01 11.31
N GLY A 352 15.50 -16.86 10.51
CA GLY A 352 15.80 -18.25 10.87
C GLY A 352 14.57 -19.16 10.91
N MET A 353 13.36 -18.70 10.61
CA MET A 353 12.20 -19.58 10.43
C MET A 353 12.35 -20.39 9.13
N GLY A 354 11.90 -21.65 9.16
CA GLY A 354 11.84 -22.48 7.96
C GLY A 354 10.80 -21.94 6.97
N LYS A 355 10.95 -22.21 5.67
CA LYS A 355 10.03 -21.69 4.63
C LYS A 355 8.56 -22.04 4.90
N GLU A 356 8.28 -23.29 5.26
CA GLU A 356 6.93 -23.75 5.59
C GLU A 356 6.41 -23.06 6.87
N ASP A 357 7.25 -22.92 7.88
CA ASP A 357 6.93 -22.29 9.16
C ASP A 357 6.61 -20.79 8.98
N THR A 358 7.34 -20.11 8.09
CA THR A 358 7.09 -18.72 7.68
C THR A 358 5.77 -18.61 6.94
N LEU A 359 5.53 -19.46 5.93
CA LEU A 359 4.27 -19.45 5.17
C LEU A 359 3.06 -19.65 6.09
N LEU A 360 3.15 -20.60 7.01
CA LEU A 360 2.13 -20.89 8.01
C LEU A 360 1.85 -19.66 8.89
N THR A 361 2.90 -19.10 9.48
CA THR A 361 2.77 -18.02 10.47
C THR A 361 2.34 -16.71 9.82
N VAL A 362 2.95 -16.33 8.71
CA VAL A 362 2.58 -15.12 7.96
C VAL A 362 1.18 -15.29 7.39
N GLY A 363 0.86 -16.44 6.78
CA GLY A 363 -0.47 -16.72 6.24
C GLY A 363 -1.57 -16.62 7.31
N TYR A 364 -1.32 -17.18 8.50
CA TYR A 364 -2.24 -17.06 9.63
C TYR A 364 -2.45 -15.62 10.06
N ILE A 365 -1.36 -14.89 10.31
CA ILE A 365 -1.43 -13.50 10.76
C ILE A 365 -2.14 -12.65 9.69
N CYS A 366 -1.78 -12.78 8.41
CA CYS A 366 -2.43 -12.07 7.31
C CYS A 366 -3.93 -12.38 7.22
N ASN A 367 -4.34 -13.64 7.44
CA ASN A 367 -5.76 -14.00 7.51
C ASN A 367 -6.44 -13.26 8.67
N GLN A 368 -5.82 -13.18 9.85
CA GLN A 368 -6.35 -12.40 10.98
C GLN A 368 -6.47 -10.91 10.65
N TYR A 369 -5.46 -10.29 10.01
CA TYR A 369 -5.55 -8.90 9.54
C TYR A 369 -6.71 -8.73 8.55
N HIS A 370 -6.88 -9.65 7.60
CA HIS A 370 -7.95 -9.58 6.61
C HIS A 370 -9.33 -9.63 7.27
N ARG A 371 -9.56 -10.60 8.16
CA ARG A 371 -10.82 -10.77 8.88
C ARG A 371 -11.15 -9.58 9.77
N ILE A 372 -10.17 -9.06 10.50
CA ILE A 372 -10.34 -7.86 11.31
C ILE A 372 -10.62 -6.63 10.43
N ALA A 373 -9.95 -6.51 9.27
CA ALA A 373 -10.18 -5.42 8.33
C ALA A 373 -11.64 -5.36 7.84
N GLN A 374 -12.25 -6.50 7.53
CA GLN A 374 -13.64 -6.59 7.08
C GLN A 374 -14.66 -6.09 8.12
N GLN A 375 -14.30 -6.14 9.40
CA GLN A 375 -15.17 -5.71 10.51
C GLN A 375 -15.00 -4.23 10.87
N ARG A 376 -14.06 -3.52 10.24
CA ARG A 376 -13.78 -2.10 10.53
C ARG A 376 -14.76 -1.19 9.80
N PRO A 377 -15.19 -0.07 10.42
CA PRO A 377 -16.10 0.87 9.78
C PRO A 377 -15.45 1.57 8.58
N HIS A 378 -16.28 2.07 7.66
CA HIS A 378 -15.80 2.88 6.54
C HIS A 378 -15.12 4.15 7.04
N GLY A 379 -14.02 4.55 6.39
CA GLY A 379 -13.22 5.70 6.83
C GLY A 379 -12.21 5.39 7.94
N SER A 380 -12.07 4.12 8.35
CA SER A 380 -10.99 3.70 9.26
C SER A 380 -9.61 4.00 8.66
N LYS A 381 -8.63 4.22 9.54
CA LYS A 381 -7.23 4.46 9.14
C LYS A 381 -6.70 3.35 8.24
N LEU A 382 -5.94 3.72 7.21
CA LEU A 382 -5.21 2.79 6.37
C LEU A 382 -4.17 2.05 7.22
N HIS A 383 -4.15 0.71 7.16
CA HIS A 383 -3.09 -0.08 7.76
C HIS A 383 -2.42 -0.89 6.66
N LEU A 384 -1.12 -0.67 6.44
CA LEU A 384 -0.39 -1.32 5.35
C LEU A 384 0.27 -2.60 5.84
N GLY A 385 -0.07 -3.74 5.24
CA GLY A 385 0.71 -4.98 5.39
C GLY A 385 1.74 -5.07 4.27
N VAL A 386 3.03 -5.09 4.62
CA VAL A 386 4.16 -5.21 3.68
C VAL A 386 4.85 -6.54 3.92
N ILE A 387 4.94 -7.36 2.88
CA ILE A 387 5.62 -8.65 2.89
C ILE A 387 6.79 -8.54 1.90
N ASP A 388 8.03 -8.59 2.38
CA ASP A 388 9.20 -8.40 1.50
C ASP A 388 9.39 -9.57 0.52
N GLU A 389 9.18 -10.81 1.01
CA GLU A 389 9.27 -12.03 0.22
C GLU A 389 7.94 -12.82 0.25
N ALA A 390 7.04 -12.48 -0.67
CA ALA A 390 5.83 -13.26 -0.93
C ALA A 390 6.10 -14.28 -2.05
N HIS A 391 6.27 -15.56 -1.68
CA HIS A 391 6.51 -16.68 -2.60
C HIS A 391 5.29 -17.53 -2.87
#